data_AF-A0A060CPM2-F1
#
_entry.id   AF-A0A060CPM2-F1
#
_cell.length_a   1.000
_cell.length_b   1.000
_cell.length_c   1.000
_cell.angle_alpha   90.00
_cell.angle_beta   90.00
_cell.angle_gamma   90.00
#
_symmetry.space_group_name_H-M   'P 1'
#
loop_
_entity.id
_entity.type
_entity.pdbx_description
1 polymer ?
#
loop_
_entity_poly.entity_id
_entity_poly.type
_entity_poly.pdbx_seq_one_letter_code
_entity_poly.pdbx_strand_id
1 'polypeptide(L)'
;GTAPTSTTAPTCPARYNDSAEVHQVEPYVYCQFTHGPESPRFGQARNPWLTGTASWSYIGVTQYILGVRPELDGLRIDPCLPEGWEGFQVTRRFRGMNLTINVVNPLGVATGVTSVMIGKQEVDLSGDDRRGALVPVEALKDGAV
;
A
#
# COMPACT_ATOMS: atom_id res chain seq x y z
N GLY A 1 -17.66 11.37 11.97
CA GLY A 1 -16.28 11.11 12.38
C GLY A 1 -16.01 9.64 12.21
N THR A 2 -15.21 9.28 11.23
CA THR A 2 -14.64 7.94 11.04
C THR A 2 -13.13 8.12 11.22
N ALA A 3 -12.57 7.51 12.25
CA ALA A 3 -11.12 7.44 12.37
C ALA A 3 -10.58 6.76 11.10
N PRO A 4 -9.56 7.31 10.42
CA PRO A 4 -8.99 6.62 9.29
C PRO A 4 -8.41 5.29 9.80
N THR A 5 -8.92 4.19 9.28
CA THR A 5 -8.52 2.81 9.63
C THR A 5 -7.07 2.50 9.24
N SER A 6 -6.37 3.40 8.55
CA SER A 6 -4.93 3.31 8.31
C SER A 6 -4.13 4.36 9.10
N THR A 7 -3.07 3.92 9.78
CA THR A 7 -2.09 4.77 10.46
C THR A 7 -1.34 5.71 9.50
N THR A 8 -1.42 5.47 8.19
CA THR A 8 -0.73 6.26 7.15
C THR A 8 -1.49 7.52 6.73
N ALA A 9 -2.82 7.50 6.78
CA ALA A 9 -3.66 8.62 6.33
C ALA A 9 -3.48 9.94 7.12
N PRO A 10 -3.15 9.95 8.43
CA PRO A 10 -2.84 11.17 9.15
C PRO A 10 -1.54 11.83 8.68
N THR A 11 -0.54 11.06 8.26
CA THR A 11 0.79 11.60 7.91
C THR A 11 0.97 11.91 6.43
N CYS A 12 0.00 11.56 5.59
CA CYS A 12 0.08 11.77 4.13
C CYS A 12 0.13 13.27 3.78
N PRO A 13 1.16 13.77 3.09
CA PRO A 13 1.33 15.19 2.79
C PRO A 13 0.14 15.80 2.05
N ALA A 14 -0.44 15.05 1.10
CA ALA A 14 -1.57 15.51 0.29
C ALA A 14 -2.80 15.91 1.13
N ARG A 15 -2.94 15.36 2.34
CA ARG A 15 -4.02 15.73 3.26
C ARG A 15 -3.91 17.16 3.77
N TYR A 16 -2.70 17.71 3.78
CA TYR A 16 -2.41 19.03 4.32
C TYR A 16 -2.43 20.14 3.26
N ASN A 17 -2.83 19.84 2.02
CA ASN A 17 -2.92 20.83 0.95
C ASN A 17 -3.81 22.02 1.33
N ASP A 18 -4.93 21.75 2.02
CA ASP A 18 -5.89 22.76 2.45
C ASP A 18 -5.61 23.30 3.87
N SER A 19 -4.45 22.96 4.44
CA SER A 19 -4.00 23.45 5.77
C SER A 19 -2.50 23.75 5.78
N ALA A 20 -1.97 24.21 4.63
CA ALA A 20 -0.55 24.49 4.44
C ALA A 20 -0.04 25.61 5.37
N GLU A 21 -0.91 26.54 5.78
CA GLU A 21 -0.61 27.60 6.75
C GLU A 21 -0.31 27.06 8.15
N VAL A 22 -0.92 25.93 8.51
CA VAL A 22 -0.64 25.21 9.77
C VAL A 22 0.55 24.26 9.58
N HIS A 23 0.57 23.48 8.50
CA HIS A 23 1.59 22.45 8.26
C HIS A 23 2.99 23.05 8.00
N GLN A 24 3.07 24.18 7.31
CA GLN A 24 4.29 24.96 7.06
C GLN A 24 5.45 24.22 6.36
N VAL A 25 5.16 23.11 5.68
CA VAL A 25 6.06 22.42 4.75
C VAL A 25 5.29 22.07 3.48
N GLU A 26 6.01 21.67 2.45
CA GLU A 26 5.45 21.40 1.14
C GLU A 26 4.44 20.21 1.18
N PRO A 27 3.20 20.37 0.68
CA PRO A 27 2.10 19.40 0.84
C PRO A 27 2.22 18.17 -0.07
N TYR A 28 3.40 17.92 -0.62
CA TYR A 28 3.68 16.83 -1.56
C TYR A 28 4.90 15.99 -1.16
N VAL A 29 5.58 16.32 -0.06
CA VAL A 29 6.68 15.52 0.51
C VAL A 29 6.45 15.25 1.99
N TYR A 30 6.96 14.11 2.46
CA TYR A 30 6.98 13.82 3.88
C TYR A 30 8.01 14.68 4.61
N CYS A 31 7.78 14.85 5.91
CA CYS A 31 8.67 15.52 6.86
C CYS A 31 9.15 14.56 7.95
N GLN A 32 10.20 14.95 8.67
CA GLN A 32 10.75 14.13 9.75
C GLN A 32 9.82 14.08 10.96
N PHE A 33 9.21 15.21 11.31
CA PHE A 33 8.26 15.28 12.42
C PHE A 33 7.25 16.42 12.25
N THR A 34 6.12 16.26 12.94
CA THR A 34 5.10 17.29 13.16
C THR A 34 5.01 17.56 14.65
N HIS A 35 4.97 18.82 15.05
CA HIS A 35 4.82 19.21 16.44
C HIS A 35 3.52 18.63 17.04
N GLY A 36 3.67 17.87 18.13
CA GLY A 36 2.57 17.25 18.86
C GLY A 36 1.77 18.23 19.75
N PRO A 37 0.68 17.77 20.38
CA PRO A 37 -0.31 18.63 21.06
C PRO A 37 0.24 19.52 22.18
N GLU A 38 1.34 19.12 22.81
CA GLU A 38 1.96 19.87 23.90
C GLU A 38 2.86 21.03 23.42
N SER A 39 3.12 21.12 22.12
CA SER A 39 3.94 22.17 21.54
C SER A 39 3.10 23.44 21.28
N PRO A 40 3.63 24.64 21.55
CA PRO A 40 2.98 25.90 21.11
C PRO A 40 2.93 26.04 19.58
N ARG A 41 3.59 25.14 18.85
CA ARG A 41 3.63 25.05 17.38
C ARG A 41 2.85 23.85 16.84
N PHE A 42 1.86 23.35 17.58
CA PHE A 42 1.08 22.16 17.21
C PHE A 42 0.67 22.17 15.72
N GLY A 43 0.87 21.05 15.04
CA GLY A 43 0.54 20.87 13.62
C GLY A 43 1.62 21.34 12.63
N GLN A 44 2.57 22.17 13.05
CA GLN A 44 3.70 22.58 12.20
C GLN A 44 4.66 21.40 11.99
N ALA A 45 5.06 21.18 10.75
CA ALA A 45 6.03 20.16 10.36
C ALA A 45 7.42 20.77 10.07
N ARG A 46 8.47 19.96 10.21
CA ARG A 46 9.87 20.39 10.00
C ARG A 46 10.71 19.30 9.36
N ASN A 47 11.82 19.72 8.75
CA ASN A 47 12.79 18.88 8.05
C ASN A 47 12.12 18.04 6.94
N PRO A 48 11.54 18.69 5.90
CA PRO A 48 11.01 17.99 4.73
C PRO A 48 12.12 17.32 3.92
N TRP A 49 11.73 16.53 2.93
CA TRP A 49 12.60 15.83 1.96
C TRP A 49 13.40 14.66 2.51
N LEU A 50 14.37 14.93 3.39
CA LEU A 50 15.39 13.95 3.79
C LEU A 50 14.94 13.16 5.03
N THR A 51 13.92 12.33 4.84
CA THR A 51 13.36 11.49 5.90
C THR A 51 13.08 10.07 5.42
N GLY A 52 13.36 9.08 6.28
CA GLY A 52 12.99 7.69 6.06
C GLY A 52 11.48 7.47 6.01
N THR A 53 10.67 8.43 6.48
CA THR A 53 9.20 8.37 6.40
C THR A 53 8.74 8.11 4.97
N ALA A 54 9.35 8.75 3.97
CA ALA A 54 8.96 8.56 2.57
C ALA A 54 9.12 7.08 2.13
N SER A 55 10.26 6.46 2.44
CA SER A 55 10.54 5.07 2.11
C SER A 55 9.62 4.11 2.86
N TRP A 56 9.43 4.31 4.16
CA TRP A 56 8.58 3.45 4.99
C TRP A 56 7.10 3.59 4.64
N SER A 57 6.62 4.79 4.32
CA SER A 57 5.26 5.00 3.83
C SER A 57 5.05 4.33 2.48
N TYR A 58 6.03 4.40 1.56
CA TYR A 58 5.96 3.70 0.28
C TYR A 58 5.88 2.18 0.47
N ILE A 59 6.73 1.59 1.31
CA ILE A 59 6.70 0.16 1.63
C ILE A 59 5.37 -0.21 2.30
N GLY A 60 4.94 0.54 3.32
CA GLY A 60 3.70 0.28 4.04
C GLY A 60 2.49 0.29 3.12
N VAL A 61 2.36 1.29 2.26
CA VAL A 61 1.26 1.39 1.30
C VAL A 61 1.34 0.29 0.24
N THR A 62 2.47 0.16 -0.46
CA THR A 62 2.56 -0.72 -1.63
C THR A 62 2.62 -2.20 -1.27
N GLN A 63 3.31 -2.56 -0.20
CA GLN A 63 3.57 -3.96 0.13
C GLN A 63 2.65 -4.53 1.21
N TYR A 64 2.05 -3.69 2.07
CA TYR A 64 1.27 -4.16 3.22
C TYR A 64 -0.19 -3.70 3.21
N ILE A 65 -0.50 -2.50 2.71
CA ILE A 65 -1.90 -2.08 2.49
C ILE A 65 -2.42 -2.67 1.17
N LEU A 66 -1.77 -2.35 0.05
CA LEU A 66 -2.09 -2.96 -1.25
C LEU A 66 -1.63 -4.42 -1.31
N GLY A 67 -0.68 -4.81 -0.45
CA GLY A 67 -0.31 -6.22 -0.31
C GLY A 67 0.52 -6.80 -1.44
N VAL A 68 1.15 -5.98 -2.29
CA VAL A 68 1.96 -6.45 -3.43
C VAL A 68 3.42 -6.48 -3.04
N ARG A 69 3.89 -7.63 -2.56
CA ARG A 69 5.22 -7.78 -1.96
C ARG A 69 6.11 -8.74 -2.76
N PRO A 70 7.29 -8.32 -3.22
CA PRO A 70 8.24 -9.22 -3.86
C PRO A 70 8.83 -10.20 -2.83
N GLU A 71 8.89 -11.48 -3.19
CA GLU A 71 9.56 -12.54 -2.42
C GLU A 71 10.61 -13.27 -3.30
N LEU A 72 11.40 -14.16 -2.69
CA LEU A 72 12.43 -14.92 -3.38
C LEU A 72 11.83 -15.87 -4.43
N ASP A 73 10.73 -16.52 -4.10
CA ASP A 73 10.11 -17.53 -4.97
C ASP A 73 8.93 -16.98 -5.79
N GLY A 74 8.55 -15.73 -5.57
CA GLY A 74 7.33 -15.21 -6.16
C GLY A 74 6.99 -13.76 -5.87
N LEU A 75 5.76 -13.40 -6.22
CA LEU A 75 5.11 -12.16 -5.84
C LEU A 75 3.96 -12.47 -4.88
N ARG A 76 4.08 -12.04 -3.64
CA ARG A 76 2.99 -12.16 -2.65
C ARG A 76 1.90 -11.16 -2.96
N ILE A 77 0.67 -11.64 -2.97
CA ILE A 77 -0.56 -10.85 -2.98
C ILE A 77 -1.26 -11.07 -1.64
N ASP A 78 -1.22 -10.07 -0.76
CA ASP A 78 -1.86 -10.11 0.57
C ASP A 78 -2.43 -8.73 0.95
N PRO A 79 -3.49 -8.26 0.26
CA PRO A 79 -4.06 -6.95 0.53
C PRO A 79 -4.63 -6.88 1.96
N CYS A 80 -4.45 -5.72 2.58
CA CYS A 80 -5.03 -5.34 3.87
C CYS A 80 -5.74 -3.99 3.70
N LEU A 81 -6.93 -4.04 3.12
CA LEU A 81 -7.66 -2.86 2.69
C LEU A 81 -8.54 -2.30 3.81
N PRO A 82 -8.82 -0.98 3.78
CA PRO A 82 -9.93 -0.43 4.54
C PRO A 82 -11.25 -1.13 4.18
N GLU A 83 -12.12 -1.33 5.16
CA GLU A 83 -13.46 -1.87 4.93
C GLU A 83 -14.23 -1.00 3.93
N GLY A 84 -14.98 -1.65 3.04
CA GLY A 84 -15.78 -1.00 2.00
C GLY A 84 -15.03 -0.67 0.71
N TRP A 85 -13.72 -0.94 0.61
CA TRP A 85 -13.04 -0.92 -0.69
C TRP A 85 -13.47 -2.14 -1.51
N GLU A 86 -14.08 -1.89 -2.68
CA GLU A 86 -14.52 -2.95 -3.61
C GLU A 86 -13.35 -3.60 -4.37
N GLY A 87 -12.16 -3.01 -4.32
CA GLY A 87 -10.99 -3.48 -5.04
C GLY A 87 -10.07 -2.34 -5.46
N PHE A 88 -9.01 -2.69 -6.18
CA PHE A 88 -8.12 -1.74 -6.83
C PHE A 88 -7.35 -2.42 -7.97
N GLN A 89 -6.76 -1.62 -8.84
CA GLN A 89 -5.81 -2.09 -9.84
C GLN A 89 -4.43 -1.47 -9.57
N VAL A 90 -3.38 -2.26 -9.74
CA VAL A 90 -1.99 -1.78 -9.70
C VAL A 90 -1.18 -2.36 -10.84
N THR A 91 -0.33 -1.54 -11.45
CA THR A 91 0.70 -1.99 -12.37
C THR A 91 2.02 -2.10 -11.64
N ARG A 92 2.65 -3.27 -11.68
CA ARG A 92 3.90 -3.55 -10.99
C ARG A 92 4.93 -4.12 -11.96
N ARG A 93 6.05 -3.43 -12.11
CA ARG A 93 7.25 -3.99 -12.73
C ARG A 93 7.95 -4.94 -11.76
N PHE A 94 8.07 -6.22 -12.10
CA PHE A 94 8.68 -7.25 -11.26
C PHE A 94 9.51 -8.21 -12.12
N ARG A 95 10.81 -8.37 -11.79
CA ARG A 95 11.75 -9.26 -12.49
C ARG A 95 11.73 -9.14 -14.02
N GLY A 96 11.65 -7.91 -14.52
CA GLY A 96 11.61 -7.61 -15.96
C GLY A 96 10.23 -7.63 -16.61
N MET A 97 9.21 -8.14 -15.91
CA MET A 97 7.82 -8.19 -16.38
C MET A 97 7.02 -6.99 -15.90
N ASN A 98 6.08 -6.51 -16.70
CA ASN A 98 5.04 -5.55 -16.33
C ASN A 98 3.74 -6.31 -16.05
N LEU A 99 3.37 -6.38 -14.78
CA LEU A 99 2.20 -7.11 -14.33
C LEU A 99 1.08 -6.11 -14.03
N THR A 100 -0.13 -6.41 -14.47
CA THR A 100 -1.34 -5.72 -13.98
C THR A 100 -2.00 -6.64 -12.98
N ILE A 101 -2.33 -6.12 -11.81
CA ILE A 101 -2.92 -6.90 -10.73
C ILE A 101 -4.25 -6.25 -10.40
N ASN A 102 -5.33 -7.00 -10.58
CA ASN A 102 -6.68 -6.60 -10.21
C ASN A 102 -7.08 -7.32 -8.92
N VAL A 103 -7.27 -6.54 -7.86
CA VAL A 103 -7.85 -7.04 -6.62
C VAL A 103 -9.32 -6.69 -6.62
N VAL A 104 -10.18 -7.68 -6.41
CA VAL A 104 -11.63 -7.53 -6.31
C VAL A 104 -12.07 -8.01 -4.93
N ASN A 105 -12.89 -7.22 -4.26
CA ASN A 105 -13.34 -7.43 -2.89
C ASN A 105 -14.86 -7.18 -2.78
N PRO A 106 -15.69 -8.06 -3.34
CA PRO A 106 -17.15 -7.87 -3.36
C PRO A 106 -17.76 -7.96 -1.96
N LEU A 107 -17.06 -8.57 -1.00
CA LEU A 107 -17.50 -8.71 0.39
C LEU A 107 -17.04 -7.55 1.29
N GLY A 108 -16.23 -6.62 0.75
CA GLY A 108 -15.74 -5.46 1.51
C GLY A 108 -14.87 -5.81 2.72
N VAL A 109 -14.28 -7.01 2.75
CA VAL A 109 -13.46 -7.49 3.87
C VAL A 109 -12.09 -6.82 3.88
N ALA A 110 -11.46 -6.71 5.05
CA ALA A 110 -10.15 -6.09 5.16
C ALA A 110 -9.02 -6.97 4.59
N THR A 111 -9.11 -8.29 4.77
CA THR A 111 -8.03 -9.24 4.46
C THR A 111 -8.55 -10.61 4.05
N GLY A 112 -7.73 -11.39 3.36
CA GLY A 112 -8.01 -12.78 3.03
C GLY A 112 -8.17 -13.00 1.52
N VAL A 113 -7.15 -13.59 0.90
CA VAL A 113 -7.19 -13.96 -0.52
C VAL A 113 -7.82 -15.33 -0.65
N THR A 114 -8.88 -15.43 -1.45
CA THR A 114 -9.61 -16.70 -1.66
C THR A 114 -9.14 -17.44 -2.91
N SER A 115 -8.77 -16.72 -3.96
CA SER A 115 -8.25 -17.29 -5.20
C SER A 115 -7.38 -16.29 -5.95
N VAL A 116 -6.52 -16.79 -6.83
CA VAL A 116 -5.71 -15.96 -7.74
C VAL A 116 -5.75 -16.58 -9.13
N MET A 117 -6.00 -15.74 -10.13
CA MET A 117 -5.99 -16.11 -11.54
C MET A 117 -4.87 -15.38 -12.26
N ILE A 118 -4.22 -16.06 -13.21
CA ILE A 118 -3.31 -15.46 -14.18
C ILE A 118 -3.88 -15.71 -15.56
N GLY A 119 -4.46 -14.68 -16.18
CA GLY A 119 -5.25 -14.85 -17.40
C GLY A 119 -6.47 -15.76 -17.18
N LYS A 120 -6.37 -17.04 -17.59
CA LYS A 120 -7.43 -18.05 -17.43
C LYS A 120 -7.06 -19.21 -16.51
N GLN A 121 -5.85 -19.20 -15.97
CA GLN A 121 -5.34 -20.28 -15.14
C GLN A 121 -5.42 -19.90 -13.66
N GLU A 122 -5.99 -20.78 -12.85
CA GLU A 122 -5.98 -20.64 -11.40
C GLU A 122 -4.63 -21.07 -10.82
N VAL A 123 -4.14 -20.31 -9.85
CA VAL A 123 -2.90 -20.60 -9.12
C VAL A 123 -3.24 -21.44 -7.90
N ASP A 124 -2.53 -22.57 -7.73
CA ASP A 124 -2.65 -23.38 -6.52
C ASP A 124 -1.99 -22.65 -5.33
N LEU A 125 -2.79 -22.39 -4.29
CA LEU A 125 -2.37 -21.68 -3.08
C LEU A 125 -2.06 -22.62 -1.91
N SER A 126 -2.25 -23.94 -2.08
CA SER A 126 -2.13 -24.91 -0.98
C SER A 126 -0.70 -25.16 -0.49
N GLY A 127 0.32 -24.72 -1.24
CA GLY A 127 1.73 -24.93 -0.92
C GLY A 127 2.38 -23.91 0.02
N ASP A 128 1.65 -22.89 0.49
CA ASP A 128 2.18 -21.85 1.38
C ASP A 128 1.21 -21.54 2.53
N ASP A 129 1.58 -21.93 3.75
CA ASP A 129 0.79 -21.69 4.96
C ASP A 129 0.79 -20.22 5.41
N ARG A 130 1.62 -19.37 4.80
CA ARG A 130 1.68 -17.93 5.13
C ARG A 130 0.49 -17.21 4.53
N ARG A 131 0.01 -16.18 5.25
CA ARG A 131 -1.10 -15.32 4.84
C ARG A 131 -0.93 -14.76 3.41
N GLY A 132 -2.03 -14.71 2.67
CA GLY A 132 -2.08 -14.22 1.28
C GLY A 132 -1.76 -15.31 0.27
N ALA A 133 -1.44 -14.92 -0.96
CA ALA A 133 -1.19 -15.82 -2.07
C ALA A 133 0.21 -15.63 -2.70
N LEU A 134 0.95 -16.73 -2.88
CA LEU A 134 2.12 -16.82 -3.77
C LEU A 134 1.55 -17.49 -5.01
N VAL A 135 1.62 -16.98 -6.23
CA VAL A 135 2.52 -16.00 -6.79
C VAL A 135 3.83 -16.57 -7.37
N PRO A 136 4.02 -17.87 -7.72
CA PRO A 136 5.34 -18.32 -8.17
C PRO A 136 5.82 -17.58 -9.43
N VAL A 137 7.13 -17.32 -9.52
CA VAL A 137 7.68 -16.54 -10.63
C VAL A 137 7.47 -17.21 -11.99
N GLU A 138 7.55 -18.53 -12.03
CA GLU A 138 7.33 -19.36 -13.21
C GLU A 138 5.90 -19.28 -13.76
N ALA A 139 4.93 -18.89 -12.92
CA ALA A 139 3.54 -18.71 -13.34
C ALA A 139 3.30 -17.32 -13.93
N LEU A 140 4.12 -16.32 -13.59
CA LEU A 140 3.99 -14.94 -14.04
C LEU A 140 4.46 -14.78 -15.49
N LYS A 141 3.77 -13.90 -16.24
CA LYS A 141 4.10 -13.57 -17.63
C LYS A 141 4.03 -12.06 -17.83
N ASP A 142 4.91 -11.52 -18.68
CA ASP A 142 4.87 -10.10 -19.04
C ASP A 142 3.54 -9.75 -19.73
N GLY A 143 2.93 -8.64 -19.31
CA GLY A 143 1.62 -8.22 -19.79
C GLY A 143 0.44 -9.05 -19.26
N ALA A 144 0.67 -10.00 -18.33
CA ALA A 144 -0.41 -10.72 -17.68
C ALA A 144 -1.24 -9.79 -16.78
N VAL A 145 -2.51 -10.14 -16.69
CA VAL A 145 -3.53 -9.52 -15.84
C VAL A 145 -4.11 -10.58 -14.92
#